data_AF-A0A9X1I700-F1
#
_entry.id   AF-A0A9X1I700-F1
#
_cell.length_a   1.000
_cell.length_b   1.000
_cell.length_c   1.000
_cell.angle_alpha   90.00
_cell.angle_beta   90.00
_cell.angle_gamma   90.00
#
_symmetry.space_group_name_H-M   'P 1'
#
loop_
_entity.id
_entity.type
_entity.pdbx_description
1 polymer ?
#
loop_
_entity_poly.entity_id
_entity_poly.type
_entity_poly.pdbx_seq_one_letter_code
_entity_poly.pdbx_strand_id
1 'polypeptide(L)'
;MKRLLFIFASLILFSCCNKTGKENHSILGMEFMNFNEIDKLSDYSKISDTTIYGNNSEPKHGILHLRDKKNNLIILNNITSDPKNEKRIFKILDTLIIPNLDKPELITIGYCQINENNDENLIAIVDKTDSLKIQNIRRIWRANTSTNKIEIVNNRNGINCFNEWFLD
;
A
#
# COMPACT_ATOMS: atom_id res chain seq x y z
N MET A 1 -74.07 -18.28 33.81
CA MET A 1 -73.75 -16.84 33.92
C MET A 1 -72.42 -16.56 33.23
N LYS A 2 -72.44 -15.62 32.27
CA LYS A 2 -71.38 -14.69 31.83
C LYS A 2 -69.92 -14.97 32.31
N ARG A 3 -68.96 -15.03 31.39
CA ARG A 3 -68.18 -13.87 30.88
C ARG A 3 -67.13 -14.29 29.82
N LEU A 4 -67.06 -13.48 28.76
CA LEU A 4 -65.96 -13.37 27.79
C LEU A 4 -64.63 -13.01 28.46
N LEU A 5 -63.49 -13.34 27.81
CA LEU A 5 -62.37 -12.43 27.44
C LEU A 5 -61.23 -13.26 26.79
N PHE A 6 -60.99 -13.12 25.49
CA PHE A 6 -60.01 -12.24 24.82
C PHE A 6 -58.54 -12.74 24.83
N ILE A 7 -58.13 -13.27 23.66
CA ILE A 7 -56.90 -13.02 22.88
C ILE A 7 -55.59 -12.72 23.65
N PHE A 8 -54.54 -13.52 23.41
CA PHE A 8 -53.23 -12.96 23.02
C PHE A 8 -52.45 -13.95 22.14
N ALA A 9 -52.31 -13.57 20.87
CA ALA A 9 -51.40 -14.18 19.93
C ALA A 9 -49.96 -13.85 20.35
N SER A 10 -49.08 -14.86 20.33
CA SER A 10 -47.63 -14.69 20.41
C SER A 10 -46.99 -15.69 19.46
N LEU A 11 -47.02 -15.37 18.17
CA LEU A 11 -46.12 -15.95 17.19
C LEU A 11 -44.78 -15.26 17.37
N ILE A 12 -43.93 -15.84 18.22
CA ILE A 12 -42.52 -15.47 18.31
C ILE A 12 -41.86 -16.00 17.05
N LEU A 13 -41.92 -15.21 15.97
CA LEU A 13 -41.06 -15.41 14.81
C LEU A 13 -39.64 -15.15 15.29
N PHE A 14 -38.90 -16.23 15.57
CA PHE A 14 -37.45 -16.19 15.64
C PHE A 14 -36.92 -15.78 14.27
N SER A 15 -36.82 -14.47 14.05
CA SER A 15 -35.95 -13.92 13.03
C SER A 15 -34.53 -14.23 13.49
N CYS A 16 -34.02 -15.37 13.04
CA CYS A 16 -32.61 -15.68 13.10
C CYS A 16 -31.93 -14.73 12.12
N CYS A 17 -31.70 -13.51 12.61
CA CYS A 17 -30.92 -12.50 11.92
C CYS A 17 -29.49 -13.04 11.89
N ASN A 18 -29.19 -13.84 10.87
CA ASN A 18 -27.82 -14.15 10.50
C ASN A 18 -27.16 -12.81 10.20
N LYS A 19 -26.49 -12.25 11.21
CA LYS A 19 -25.44 -11.27 11.00
C LYS A 19 -24.39 -11.98 10.18
N THR A 20 -24.50 -11.89 8.86
CA THR A 20 -23.38 -12.07 7.95
C THR A 20 -22.37 -11.00 8.38
N GLY A 21 -21.43 -11.38 9.25
CA GLY A 21 -20.26 -10.56 9.50
C GLY A 21 -19.63 -10.34 8.13
N LYS A 22 -19.61 -9.10 7.65
CA LYS A 22 -18.79 -8.73 6.51
C LYS A 22 -17.36 -9.08 6.92
N GLU A 23 -16.80 -10.15 6.36
CA GLU A 23 -15.38 -10.41 6.47
C GLU A 23 -14.65 -9.16 6.03
N ASN A 24 -13.79 -8.65 6.90
CA ASN A 24 -13.09 -7.41 6.63
C ASN A 24 -12.04 -7.70 5.55
N HIS A 25 -12.35 -7.39 4.28
CA HIS A 25 -11.52 -7.71 3.12
C HIS A 25 -10.21 -6.90 3.04
N SER A 26 -9.93 -6.00 3.98
CA SER A 26 -8.70 -5.22 4.01
C SER A 26 -7.46 -6.07 4.33
N ILE A 27 -6.29 -5.67 3.80
CA ILE A 27 -4.97 -6.18 4.21
C ILE A 27 -4.27 -5.20 5.17
N LEU A 28 -4.85 -4.03 5.43
CA LEU A 28 -4.28 -3.03 6.32
C LEU A 28 -4.11 -3.61 7.73
N GLY A 29 -2.95 -3.38 8.32
CA GLY A 29 -2.57 -3.87 9.64
C GLY A 29 -2.10 -5.31 9.69
N MET A 30 -2.17 -6.07 8.59
CA MET A 30 -1.57 -7.41 8.50
C MET A 30 -0.05 -7.32 8.59
N GLU A 31 0.54 -8.34 9.20
CA GLU A 31 1.98 -8.48 9.37
C GLU A 31 2.50 -9.65 8.53
N PHE A 32 3.70 -9.50 7.98
CA PHE A 32 4.35 -10.53 7.18
C PHE A 32 5.86 -10.47 7.30
N MET A 33 6.52 -11.61 7.10
CA MET A 33 7.96 -11.65 6.79
C MET A 33 8.16 -11.70 5.28
N ASN A 34 7.33 -12.50 4.58
CA ASN A 34 7.26 -12.55 3.14
C ASN A 34 5.83 -12.21 2.69
N PHE A 35 5.68 -11.31 1.73
CA PHE A 35 4.34 -10.81 1.35
C PHE A 35 3.40 -11.92 0.84
N ASN A 36 3.95 -13.00 0.28
CA ASN A 36 3.20 -14.14 -0.23
C ASN A 36 2.61 -15.05 0.88
N GLU A 37 2.95 -14.80 2.14
CA GLU A 37 2.29 -15.41 3.31
C GLU A 37 0.86 -14.85 3.51
N ILE A 38 0.55 -13.69 2.94
CA ILE A 38 -0.80 -13.13 2.93
C ILE A 38 -1.53 -13.70 1.70
N ASP A 39 -2.57 -14.51 1.92
CA ASP A 39 -3.33 -15.18 0.84
C ASP A 39 -3.78 -14.24 -0.27
N LYS A 40 -4.20 -13.02 0.08
CA LYS A 40 -4.65 -11.98 -0.87
C LYS A 40 -3.54 -11.44 -1.77
N LEU A 41 -2.28 -11.67 -1.41
CA LEU A 41 -1.10 -11.23 -2.14
C LEU A 41 -0.38 -12.40 -2.85
N SER A 42 -0.92 -13.63 -2.77
CA SER A 42 -0.29 -14.84 -3.33
C SER A 42 -0.08 -14.79 -4.85
N ASP A 43 -0.97 -14.11 -5.58
CA ASP A 43 -0.89 -13.96 -7.05
C ASP A 43 0.00 -12.79 -7.50
N TYR A 44 0.55 -12.00 -6.57
CA TYR A 44 1.41 -10.88 -6.89
C TYR A 44 2.88 -11.29 -7.02
N SER A 45 3.59 -10.64 -7.94
CA SER A 45 5.05 -10.71 -8.05
C SER A 45 5.69 -9.44 -7.53
N LYS A 46 6.85 -9.56 -6.86
CA LYS A 46 7.66 -8.41 -6.44
C LYS A 46 8.28 -7.73 -7.67
N ILE A 47 8.14 -6.41 -7.76
CA ILE A 47 8.80 -5.58 -8.77
C ILE A 47 10.03 -4.90 -8.17
N SER A 48 9.83 -4.15 -7.08
CA SER A 48 10.90 -3.45 -6.37
C SER A 48 10.50 -3.18 -4.92
N ASP A 49 11.47 -2.79 -4.11
CA ASP A 49 11.27 -2.31 -2.75
C ASP A 49 12.32 -1.27 -2.38
N THR A 50 11.97 -0.39 -1.45
CA THR A 50 12.90 0.57 -0.85
C THR A 50 12.59 0.74 0.63
N THR A 51 13.61 1.11 1.41
CA THR A 51 13.47 1.46 2.83
C THR A 51 13.60 2.96 3.00
N ILE A 52 12.85 3.51 3.95
CA ILE A 52 12.90 4.93 4.31
C ILE A 52 13.73 5.08 5.57
N TYR A 53 14.93 5.65 5.44
CA TYR A 53 15.84 5.84 6.58
C TYR A 53 15.49 7.06 7.43
N GLY A 54 15.02 8.14 6.80
CA GLY A 54 14.87 9.43 7.47
C GLY A 54 16.19 9.86 8.12
N ASN A 55 16.17 10.21 9.42
CA ASN A 55 17.36 10.58 10.18
C ASN A 55 17.96 9.43 11.02
N ASN A 56 17.49 8.19 10.84
CA ASN A 56 17.91 7.05 11.64
C ASN A 56 18.76 6.07 10.81
N SER A 57 19.70 5.39 11.46
CA SER A 57 20.47 4.30 10.82
C SER A 57 19.61 3.06 10.55
N GLU A 58 18.59 2.83 11.38
CA GLU A 58 17.65 1.72 11.24
C GLU A 58 16.34 2.20 10.59
N PRO A 59 15.96 1.67 9.41
CA PRO A 59 14.76 2.10 8.73
C PRO A 59 13.52 1.59 9.47
N LYS A 60 12.58 2.49 9.75
CA LYS A 60 11.29 2.18 10.39
C LYS A 60 10.16 1.97 9.39
N HIS A 61 10.37 2.36 8.14
CA HIS A 61 9.36 2.29 7.10
C HIS A 61 9.97 1.75 5.82
N GLY A 62 9.12 1.18 4.98
CA GLY A 62 9.50 0.75 3.64
C GLY A 62 8.34 0.82 2.68
N ILE A 63 8.68 0.85 1.39
CA ILE A 63 7.73 0.82 0.29
C ILE A 63 7.99 -0.47 -0.48
N LEU A 64 6.96 -1.28 -0.68
CA LEU A 64 7.00 -2.49 -1.48
C LEU A 64 6.12 -2.33 -2.71
N HIS A 65 6.68 -2.56 -3.90
CA HIS A 65 5.95 -2.55 -5.16
C HIS A 65 5.74 -3.98 -5.65
N LEU A 66 4.46 -4.36 -5.70
CA LEU A 66 3.98 -5.63 -6.22
C LEU A 66 3.20 -5.43 -7.52
N ARG A 67 3.12 -6.46 -8.36
CA ARG A 67 2.31 -6.46 -9.58
C ARG A 67 1.57 -7.78 -9.77
N ASP A 68 0.30 -7.68 -10.16
CA ASP A 68 -0.49 -8.79 -10.67
C ASP A 68 -0.84 -8.57 -12.17
N LYS A 69 -1.75 -9.38 -12.71
CA LYS A 69 -2.18 -9.29 -14.11
C LYS A 69 -2.87 -7.98 -14.49
N LYS A 70 -3.45 -7.25 -13.53
CA LYS A 70 -4.30 -6.07 -13.74
C LYS A 70 -3.74 -4.79 -13.13
N ASN A 71 -3.02 -4.87 -12.03
CA ASN A 71 -2.64 -3.75 -11.20
C ASN A 71 -1.22 -3.89 -10.66
N ASN A 72 -0.62 -2.72 -10.43
CA ASN A 72 0.46 -2.53 -9.49
C ASN A 72 -0.14 -2.19 -8.11
N LEU A 73 0.41 -2.79 -7.07
CA LEU A 73 0.08 -2.53 -5.68
C LEU A 73 1.33 -1.98 -5.00
N ILE A 74 1.24 -0.75 -4.51
CA ILE A 74 2.27 -0.13 -3.69
C ILE A 74 1.84 -0.22 -2.24
N ILE A 75 2.71 -0.75 -1.39
CA ILE A 75 2.44 -0.97 0.03
C ILE A 75 3.41 -0.13 0.85
N LEU A 76 2.89 0.76 1.68
CA LEU A 76 3.67 1.41 2.74
C LEU A 76 3.64 0.52 3.98
N ASN A 77 4.81 0.15 4.48
CA ASN A 77 4.96 -0.74 5.64
C ASN A 77 5.71 -0.06 6.77
N ASN A 78 5.34 -0.39 8.01
CA ASN A 78 6.21 -0.23 9.17
C ASN A 78 7.15 -1.44 9.27
N ILE A 79 8.40 -1.22 9.66
CA ILE A 79 9.43 -2.23 9.82
C ILE A 79 9.75 -2.36 11.31
N THR A 80 9.69 -3.59 11.80
CA THR A 80 10.12 -3.96 13.16
C THR A 80 11.02 -5.17 13.09
N SER A 81 11.84 -5.40 14.11
CA SER A 81 12.66 -6.61 14.21
C SER A 81 12.05 -7.56 15.24
N ASP A 82 11.97 -8.84 14.91
CA ASP A 82 11.67 -9.87 15.89
C ASP A 82 12.86 -9.98 16.87
N PRO A 83 12.67 -9.69 18.16
CA PRO A 83 13.74 -9.70 19.15
C PRO A 83 14.36 -11.09 19.35
N LYS A 84 13.73 -12.17 18.86
CA LYS A 84 14.22 -13.54 19.03
C LYS A 84 15.12 -14.04 17.90
N ASN A 85 14.96 -13.53 16.69
CA ASN A 85 15.66 -14.07 15.50
C ASN A 85 16.17 -12.99 14.54
N GLU A 86 16.07 -11.71 14.92
CA GLU A 86 16.53 -10.54 14.14
C GLU A 86 15.89 -10.42 12.74
N LYS A 87 14.82 -11.17 12.46
CA LYS A 87 14.10 -11.05 11.20
C LYS A 87 13.24 -9.78 11.20
N ARG A 88 13.16 -9.14 10.04
CA ARG A 88 12.27 -8.01 9.83
C ARG A 88 10.83 -8.49 9.69
N ILE A 89 9.95 -7.90 10.49
CA ILE A 89 8.50 -8.04 10.39
C ILE A 89 7.95 -6.73 9.80
N PHE A 90 7.20 -6.86 8.73
CA PHE A 90 6.56 -5.76 8.03
C PHE A 90 5.09 -5.69 8.39
N LYS A 91 4.60 -4.51 8.74
CA LYS A 91 3.17 -4.26 8.97
C LYS A 91 2.61 -3.31 7.94
N ILE A 92 1.54 -3.71 7.26
CA ILE A 92 0.89 -2.89 6.23
C ILE A 92 0.22 -1.67 6.87
N LEU A 93 0.65 -0.48 6.48
CA LEU A 93 0.11 0.80 6.96
C LEU A 93 -0.91 1.39 5.99
N ASP A 94 -0.56 1.40 4.71
CA ASP A 94 -1.40 1.94 3.64
C ASP A 94 -1.08 1.28 2.30
N THR A 95 -1.99 1.42 1.34
CA THR A 95 -1.88 0.81 0.02
C THR A 95 -2.31 1.78 -1.07
N LEU A 96 -1.59 1.79 -2.18
CA LEU A 96 -1.95 2.50 -3.40
C LEU A 96 -2.05 1.50 -4.55
N ILE A 97 -3.24 1.41 -5.15
CA ILE A 97 -3.48 0.57 -6.33
C ILE A 97 -3.38 1.45 -7.57
N ILE A 98 -2.52 1.06 -8.50
CA ILE A 98 -2.32 1.72 -9.80
C ILE A 98 -2.61 0.66 -10.86
N PRO A 99 -3.57 0.85 -11.78
CA PRO A 99 -3.77 -0.07 -12.90
C PRO A 99 -2.45 -0.33 -13.65
N ASN A 100 -2.32 -1.50 -14.27
CA ASN A 100 -1.16 -1.75 -15.12
C ASN A 100 -1.04 -0.66 -16.19
N LEU A 101 0.18 -0.12 -16.30
CA LEU A 101 0.46 1.02 -17.15
C LEU A 101 0.67 0.57 -18.59
N ASP A 102 0.26 1.39 -19.54
CA ASP A 102 0.58 1.21 -20.94
C ASP A 102 2.03 1.63 -21.19
N LYS A 103 2.72 0.95 -22.12
CA LYS A 103 4.06 1.40 -22.53
C LYS A 103 3.92 2.77 -23.22
N PRO A 104 4.81 3.75 -22.92
CA PRO A 104 6.10 3.60 -22.25
C PRO A 104 6.14 4.02 -20.77
N GLU A 105 5.04 3.98 -20.01
CA GLU A 105 5.05 4.43 -18.60
C GLU A 105 5.58 3.36 -17.64
N LEU A 106 6.19 3.81 -16.52
CA LEU A 106 6.65 2.95 -15.43
C LEU A 106 6.39 3.59 -14.06
N ILE A 107 6.42 2.77 -13.01
CA ILE A 107 6.38 3.22 -11.62
C ILE A 107 7.79 3.14 -11.06
N THR A 108 8.24 4.21 -10.41
CA THR A 108 9.49 4.23 -9.64
C THR A 108 9.22 4.60 -8.19
N ILE A 109 10.00 4.02 -7.28
CA ILE A 109 9.91 4.23 -5.83
C ILE A 109 11.27 4.64 -5.28
N GLY A 110 11.34 5.75 -4.56
CA GLY A 110 12.58 6.23 -3.92
C GLY A 110 13.65 6.79 -4.87
N TYR A 111 13.45 6.79 -6.19
CA TYR A 111 14.37 7.38 -7.18
C TYR A 111 13.92 8.78 -7.62
N CYS A 112 13.36 9.56 -6.71
CA CYS A 112 13.04 10.96 -6.95
C CYS A 112 13.67 11.87 -5.89
N GLN A 113 13.91 13.12 -6.28
CA GLN A 113 14.46 14.18 -5.46
C GLN A 113 13.46 15.32 -5.34
N ILE A 114 13.53 16.05 -4.22
CA ILE A 114 12.86 17.34 -4.04
C ILE A 114 13.94 18.38 -3.76
N ASN A 115 14.04 19.41 -4.60
CA ASN A 115 15.02 20.48 -4.47
C ASN A 115 16.45 19.93 -4.28
N GLU A 116 16.83 18.98 -5.15
CA GLU A 116 18.16 18.32 -5.19
C GLU A 116 18.48 17.38 -4.02
N ASN A 117 17.59 17.23 -3.04
CA ASN A 117 17.73 16.25 -1.98
C ASN A 117 17.02 14.96 -2.35
N ASN A 118 17.70 13.81 -2.20
CA ASN A 118 17.08 12.50 -2.37
C ASN A 118 15.91 12.35 -1.40
N ASP A 119 14.78 11.88 -1.93
CA ASP A 119 13.58 11.64 -1.13
C ASP A 119 13.06 10.23 -1.42
N GLU A 120 13.50 9.30 -0.57
CA GLU A 120 13.14 7.87 -0.62
C GLU A 120 11.63 7.64 -0.48
N ASN A 121 10.88 8.66 -0.04
CA ASN A 121 9.45 8.55 0.25
C ASN A 121 8.58 8.79 -0.99
N LEU A 122 9.17 9.16 -2.13
CA LEU A 122 8.41 9.48 -3.33
C LEU A 122 8.11 8.23 -4.16
N ILE A 123 6.87 8.17 -4.66
CA ILE A 123 6.38 7.18 -5.60
C ILE A 123 5.91 7.96 -6.83
N ALA A 124 6.39 7.61 -8.02
CA ALA A 124 6.04 8.34 -9.24
C ALA A 124 5.67 7.40 -10.39
N ILE A 125 4.67 7.83 -11.19
CA ILE A 125 4.49 7.34 -12.55
C ILE A 125 5.25 8.27 -13.48
N VAL A 126 6.11 7.70 -14.30
CA VAL A 126 7.05 8.42 -15.15
C VAL A 126 7.10 7.80 -16.54
N ASP A 127 7.48 8.60 -17.53
CA ASP A 127 7.77 8.06 -18.86
C ASP A 127 9.13 7.35 -18.85
N LYS A 128 9.20 6.15 -19.42
CA LYS A 128 10.47 5.46 -19.66
C LYS A 128 11.36 6.32 -20.54
N THR A 129 12.63 6.42 -20.18
CA THR A 129 13.65 7.13 -20.94
C THR A 129 14.94 6.31 -20.96
N ASP A 130 15.76 6.51 -21.98
CA ASP A 130 17.11 5.92 -22.08
C ASP A 130 18.17 6.83 -21.41
N SER A 131 17.76 7.87 -20.69
CA SER A 131 18.63 8.79 -19.96
C SER A 131 18.57 8.58 -18.44
N LEU A 132 19.65 8.94 -17.73
CA LEU A 132 19.69 8.90 -16.27
C LEU A 132 18.58 9.75 -15.63
N LYS A 133 18.32 10.95 -16.18
CA LYS A 133 17.22 11.80 -15.73
C LYS A 133 15.95 11.47 -16.48
N ILE A 134 14.85 11.32 -15.75
CA ILE A 134 13.51 11.17 -16.32
C ILE A 134 13.01 12.53 -16.81
N GLN A 135 12.44 12.55 -18.01
CA GLN A 135 11.97 13.78 -18.65
C GLN A 135 10.57 14.20 -18.18
N ASN A 136 9.70 13.23 -17.86
CA ASN A 136 8.30 13.51 -17.59
C ASN A 136 7.76 12.68 -16.41
N ILE A 137 7.13 13.38 -15.46
CA ILE A 137 6.48 12.82 -14.28
C ILE A 137 4.96 12.99 -14.43
N ARG A 138 4.25 11.87 -14.67
CA ARG A 138 2.79 11.85 -14.91
C ARG A 138 2.01 12.08 -13.62
N ARG A 139 2.41 11.39 -12.56
CA ARG A 139 1.75 11.45 -11.25
C ARG A 139 2.75 11.15 -10.16
N ILE A 140 2.52 11.71 -8.98
CA ILE A 140 3.40 11.54 -7.84
C ILE A 140 2.60 11.44 -6.54
N TRP A 141 3.11 10.60 -5.65
CA TRP A 141 2.66 10.43 -4.28
C TRP A 141 3.85 10.47 -3.33
N ARG A 142 3.56 10.72 -2.05
CA ARG A 142 4.50 10.63 -0.95
C ARG A 142 4.03 9.59 0.04
N ALA A 143 4.90 8.66 0.41
CA ALA A 143 4.79 7.86 1.61
C ALA A 143 5.09 8.75 2.83
N ASN A 144 4.05 9.30 3.43
CA ASN A 144 4.17 10.18 4.59
C ASN A 144 4.30 9.33 5.86
N THR A 145 5.52 9.23 6.37
CA THR A 145 5.84 8.44 7.57
C THR A 145 5.28 9.04 8.86
N SER A 146 4.88 10.32 8.85
CA SER A 146 4.25 10.97 10.00
C SER A 146 2.76 10.65 10.08
N THR A 147 2.08 10.56 8.94
CA THR A 147 0.64 10.20 8.87
C THR A 147 0.41 8.71 8.62
N ASN A 148 1.46 7.96 8.28
CA ASN A 148 1.42 6.56 7.85
C ASN A 148 0.52 6.35 6.61
N LYS A 149 0.50 7.32 5.69
CA LYS A 149 -0.34 7.29 4.49
C LYS A 149 0.43 7.55 3.22
N ILE A 150 -0.10 7.08 2.10
CA ILE A 150 0.34 7.42 0.75
C ILE A 150 -0.54 8.57 0.25
N GLU A 151 0.06 9.75 0.08
CA GLU A 151 -0.67 10.99 -0.18
C GLU A 151 -0.29 11.55 -1.56
N ILE A 152 -1.27 12.04 -2.33
CA ILE A 152 -1.02 12.68 -3.63
C ILE A 152 -0.21 13.97 -3.42
N VAL A 153 0.83 14.16 -4.22
CA VAL A 153 1.60 15.40 -4.25
C VAL A 153 1.11 16.26 -5.41
N ASN A 154 0.39 17.34 -5.10
CA ASN A 154 -0.19 18.23 -6.12
C ASN A 154 0.84 19.19 -6.73
N ASN A 155 1.81 19.64 -5.94
CA ASN A 155 2.87 20.55 -6.40
C ASN A 155 4.11 19.75 -6.79
N ARG A 156 4.46 19.77 -8.08
CA ARG A 156 5.61 19.05 -8.65
C ARG A 156 6.86 19.91 -8.79
N ASN A 157 6.82 21.17 -8.36
CA ASN A 157 7.96 22.08 -8.52
C ASN A 157 9.17 21.57 -7.74
N GLY A 158 10.33 21.55 -8.41
CA GLY A 158 11.59 21.08 -7.82
C GLY A 158 11.70 19.56 -7.72
N ILE A 159 10.73 18.79 -8.24
CA ILE A 159 10.78 17.33 -8.24
C ILE A 159 11.43 16.83 -9.52
N ASN A 160 12.47 16.01 -9.37
CA ASN A 160 13.14 15.31 -10.46
C ASN A 160 13.21 13.81 -10.13
N CYS A 161 13.02 12.95 -11.11
CA CYS A 161 13.18 11.50 -10.93
C CYS A 161 14.32 10.97 -11.80
N PHE A 162 14.87 9.83 -11.39
CA PHE A 162 15.99 9.17 -12.04
C PHE A 162 15.57 7.80 -12.56
N ASN A 163 16.12 7.40 -13.69
CA ASN A 163 15.93 6.07 -14.23
C ASN A 163 16.75 5.08 -13.40
N GLU A 164 16.06 4.27 -12.60
CA GLU A 164 16.68 3.24 -11.74
C GLU A 164 17.41 2.15 -12.53
N TRP A 165 17.14 2.00 -13.83
CA TRP A 165 17.75 0.99 -14.72
C TRP A 165 18.75 1.59 -15.73
N PHE A 166 19.25 2.80 -15.52
CA PHE A 166 20.13 3.44 -16.52
C PHE A 166 21.53 2.80 -16.65
N LEU A 167 22.02 2.10 -15.62
CA LEU A 167 23.38 1.53 -15.58
C LEU A 167 23.42 -0.01 -15.68
N ASP A 168 22.27 -0.66 -15.90
CA ASP A 168 22.18 -2.11 -16.09
C ASP A 168 22.24 -2.50 -17.58
#